data_AF-F0SPE2-F1
#
_entry.id   AF-F0SPE2-F1
#
_cell.length_a   1.000
_cell.length_b   1.000
_cell.length_c   1.000
_cell.angle_alpha   90.00
_cell.angle_beta   90.00
_cell.angle_gamma   90.00
#
_symmetry.space_group_name_H-M   'P 1'
#
loop_
_entity.id
_entity.type
_entity.pdbx_description
1 polymer ?
#
loop_
_entity_poly.entity_id
_entity_poly.type
_entity_poly.pdbx_seq_one_letter_code
_entity_poly.pdbx_strand_id
1 'polypeptide(L)'
;MLFGNRSEFAIEIGEVVTYASAPGYFIQLQLHIGNKAIGDWNDRIPIDPSIRIAKTLLVTSPERRMARFPTSDPRDVLAEVFDAFYKEISLESPDLRDIFHVEDLGLQAVCDRFGIVVVGATAESDRCIVKDLETNAIDTDIQLPVGFFESVLINYVRWSETIRSQD
;
A
#
# COMPACT_ATOMS: atom_id res chain seq x y z
N MET A 1 7.31 4.54 -14.63
CA MET A 1 6.22 5.53 -14.45
C MET A 1 6.06 5.79 -12.97
N LEU A 2 5.81 7.03 -12.55
CA LEU A 2 5.69 7.40 -11.13
C LEU A 2 4.32 8.03 -10.87
N PHE A 3 3.62 7.56 -9.85
CA PHE A 3 2.37 8.14 -9.34
C PHE A 3 2.60 8.70 -7.94
N GLY A 4 2.48 10.02 -7.77
CA GLY A 4 2.73 10.68 -6.48
C GLY A 4 4.10 11.35 -6.40
N ASN A 5 4.64 11.46 -5.19
CA ASN A 5 5.87 12.17 -4.88
C ASN A 5 6.75 11.30 -3.97
N ARG A 6 8.00 11.03 -4.40
CA ARG A 6 8.93 10.17 -3.65
C ARG A 6 9.21 10.68 -2.24
N SER A 7 9.16 12.00 -2.00
CA SER A 7 9.39 12.56 -0.67
C SER A 7 8.24 12.36 0.31
N GLU A 8 7.07 11.98 -0.19
CA GLU A 8 5.84 11.77 0.58
C GLU A 8 5.43 10.31 0.41
N PHE A 9 4.57 10.03 -0.55
CA PHE A 9 4.15 8.70 -0.96
C PHE A 9 4.12 8.62 -2.49
N ALA A 10 4.67 7.55 -3.06
CA ALA A 10 4.52 7.26 -4.49
C ALA A 10 4.47 5.76 -4.79
N ILE A 11 3.84 5.45 -5.92
CA ILE A 11 3.92 4.14 -6.57
C ILE A 11 4.79 4.32 -7.82
N GLU A 12 5.92 3.64 -7.87
CA GLU A 12 6.79 3.58 -9.04
C GLU A 12 6.61 2.25 -9.75
N ILE A 13 6.26 2.33 -11.03
CA ILE A 13 6.11 1.18 -11.92
C ILE A 13 7.28 1.14 -12.90
N GLY A 14 7.94 0.00 -13.00
CA GLY A 14 9.01 -0.25 -13.97
C GLY A 14 8.47 -0.85 -15.26
N GLU A 15 9.03 -2.01 -15.62
CA GLU A 15 8.62 -2.78 -16.79
C GLU A 15 7.21 -3.35 -16.64
N VAL A 16 6.46 -3.38 -17.76
CA VAL A 16 5.17 -4.07 -17.88
C VAL A 16 5.36 -5.21 -18.88
N VAL A 17 5.11 -6.45 -18.46
CA VAL A 17 5.32 -7.65 -19.27
C VAL A 17 4.10 -8.55 -19.26
N THR A 18 3.99 -9.40 -20.28
CA THR A 18 3.04 -10.52 -20.33
C THR A 18 3.84 -11.82 -20.41
N TYR A 19 3.33 -12.89 -19.80
CA TYR A 19 3.97 -14.21 -19.85
C TYR A 19 3.10 -15.18 -20.64
N ALA A 20 3.72 -15.97 -21.52
CA ALA A 20 3.00 -17.02 -22.24
C ALA A 20 2.40 -18.07 -21.28
N SER A 21 3.00 -18.26 -20.10
CA SER A 21 2.59 -19.23 -19.09
C SER A 21 1.54 -18.74 -18.11
N ALA A 22 1.22 -17.43 -18.09
CA ALA A 22 0.27 -16.86 -17.14
C ALA A 22 -0.52 -15.72 -17.78
N PRO A 23 -1.86 -15.80 -17.81
CA PRO A 23 -2.68 -14.76 -18.41
C PRO A 23 -2.56 -13.45 -17.61
N GLY A 24 -2.54 -12.32 -18.33
CA GLY A 24 -2.53 -10.97 -17.77
C GLY A 24 -1.16 -10.29 -17.76
N TYR A 25 -1.15 -9.08 -17.20
CA TYR A 25 0.03 -8.24 -17.12
C TYR A 25 0.73 -8.36 -15.77
N PHE A 26 2.04 -8.32 -15.82
CA PHE A 26 2.93 -8.29 -14.68
C PHE A 26 3.74 -7.00 -14.71
N ILE A 27 3.94 -6.41 -13.55
CA ILE A 27 4.62 -5.12 -13.41
C ILE A 27 5.74 -5.23 -12.38
N GLN A 28 6.83 -4.50 -12.61
CA GLN A 28 7.71 -4.11 -11.51
C GLN A 28 7.03 -3.00 -10.73
N LEU A 29 6.93 -3.14 -9.40
CA LEU A 29 6.33 -2.14 -8.52
C LEU A 29 7.25 -1.91 -7.33
N GLN A 30 7.51 -0.64 -7.04
CA GLN A 30 8.16 -0.20 -5.81
C GLN A 30 7.39 0.97 -5.21
N LEU A 31 7.24 0.95 -3.89
CA LEU A 31 6.64 2.05 -3.16
C LEU A 31 7.74 3.04 -2.76
N HIS A 32 7.43 4.32 -2.72
CA HIS A 32 8.31 5.33 -2.14
C HIS A 32 7.61 5.98 -0.97
N ILE A 33 8.26 6.01 0.19
CA ILE A 33 7.72 6.58 1.42
C ILE A 33 8.84 7.40 2.07
N GLY A 34 8.67 8.73 2.14
CA GLY A 34 9.66 9.60 2.78
C GLY A 34 11.06 9.57 2.14
N ASN A 35 11.14 9.55 0.81
CA ASN A 35 12.36 9.35 -0.01
C ASN A 35 13.01 7.95 0.10
N LYS A 36 12.39 6.98 0.79
CA LYS A 36 12.85 5.60 0.80
C LYS A 36 12.10 4.76 -0.22
N ALA A 37 12.86 3.98 -0.98
CA ALA A 37 12.35 2.94 -1.83
C ALA A 37 12.02 1.69 -0.99
N ILE A 38 10.78 1.21 -1.09
CA ILE A 38 10.23 0.09 -0.33
C ILE A 38 9.79 -1.00 -1.30
N GLY A 39 10.37 -2.19 -1.13
CA GLY A 39 10.15 -3.38 -1.96
C GLY A 39 11.28 -3.72 -2.92
N ASP A 40 11.29 -4.96 -3.43
CA ASP A 40 12.26 -5.45 -4.41
C ASP A 40 11.90 -5.02 -5.83
N TRP A 41 12.74 -4.18 -6.43
CA TRP A 41 12.53 -3.68 -7.79
C TRP A 41 12.59 -4.78 -8.87
N ASN A 42 13.28 -5.88 -8.61
CA ASN A 42 13.44 -6.95 -9.59
C ASN A 42 12.24 -7.88 -9.65
N ASP A 43 11.40 -7.85 -8.62
CA ASP A 43 10.19 -8.65 -8.57
C ASP A 43 9.12 -8.11 -9.50
N ARG A 44 8.34 -9.05 -10.02
CA ARG A 44 7.22 -8.78 -10.89
C ARG A 44 5.96 -9.33 -10.26
N ILE A 45 4.95 -8.48 -10.17
CA ILE A 45 3.69 -8.81 -9.54
C ILE A 45 2.55 -8.73 -10.55
N PRO A 46 1.50 -9.57 -10.43
CA PRO A 46 0.34 -9.43 -11.28
C PRO A 46 -0.35 -8.09 -11.01
N ILE A 47 -0.70 -7.35 -12.07
CA ILE A 47 -1.34 -6.02 -11.94
C ILE A 47 -2.74 -6.14 -11.33
N ASP A 48 -3.49 -7.19 -11.68
CA ASP A 48 -4.91 -7.31 -11.36
C ASP A 48 -5.21 -7.37 -9.85
N PRO A 49 -4.51 -8.18 -9.05
CA PRO A 49 -4.70 -8.17 -7.60
C PRO A 49 -4.23 -6.85 -6.96
N SER A 50 -3.11 -6.27 -7.41
CA SER A 50 -2.62 -4.98 -6.92
C SER A 50 -3.66 -3.85 -7.14
N ILE A 51 -4.27 -3.80 -8.33
CA ILE A 51 -5.32 -2.83 -8.65
C ILE A 51 -6.60 -3.09 -7.86
N ARG A 52 -6.96 -4.35 -7.61
CA ARG A 52 -8.10 -4.69 -6.74
C ARG A 52 -7.90 -4.14 -5.34
N ILE A 53 -6.70 -4.29 -4.78
CA ILE A 53 -6.35 -3.79 -3.45
C ILE A 53 -6.39 -2.26 -3.44
N ALA A 54 -5.84 -1.59 -4.46
CA ALA A 54 -5.95 -0.13 -4.59
C ALA A 54 -7.41 0.35 -4.61
N LYS A 55 -8.29 -0.36 -5.35
CA LYS A 55 -9.72 -0.06 -5.37
C LYS A 55 -10.39 -0.28 -4.01
N THR A 56 -10.06 -1.35 -3.31
CA THR A 56 -10.56 -1.59 -1.94
C THR A 56 -10.13 -0.47 -1.00
N LEU A 57 -8.85 -0.11 -0.98
CA LEU A 57 -8.32 0.99 -0.17
C LEU A 57 -9.00 2.33 -0.50
N LEU A 58 -9.34 2.59 -1.75
CA LEU A 58 -10.09 3.79 -2.12
C LEU A 58 -11.51 3.79 -1.54
N VAL A 59 -12.22 2.65 -1.62
CA VAL A 59 -13.59 2.52 -1.11
C VAL A 59 -13.64 2.64 0.42
N THR A 60 -12.65 2.09 1.12
CA THR A 60 -12.59 2.08 2.59
C THR A 60 -11.88 3.29 3.20
N SER A 61 -11.48 4.26 2.37
CA SER A 61 -10.81 5.50 2.84
C SER A 61 -11.53 6.23 3.98
N PRO A 62 -12.87 6.38 3.98
CA PRO A 62 -13.56 7.03 5.10
C PRO A 62 -13.41 6.30 6.44
N GLU A 63 -13.33 4.96 6.40
CA GLU A 63 -13.25 4.10 7.59
C GLU A 63 -11.86 4.14 8.24
N ARG A 64 -10.82 4.52 7.48
CA ARG A 64 -9.46 4.67 8.00
C ARG A 64 -9.28 5.86 8.96
N ARG A 65 -10.27 6.75 9.06
CA ARG A 65 -10.14 8.01 9.80
C ARG A 65 -10.40 7.79 11.28
N MET A 66 -9.33 7.79 12.08
CA MET A 66 -9.41 7.62 13.53
C MET A 66 -8.64 8.71 14.25
N ALA A 67 -9.37 9.56 14.97
CA ALA A 67 -8.84 10.75 15.64
C ALA A 67 -7.73 10.48 16.68
N ARG A 68 -7.55 9.23 17.13
CA ARG A 68 -6.49 8.84 18.08
C ARG A 68 -5.13 8.58 17.43
N PHE A 69 -5.09 8.15 16.17
CA PHE A 69 -3.85 7.74 15.51
C PHE A 69 -2.84 8.86 15.16
N PRO A 70 -3.20 10.15 15.02
CA PRO A 70 -2.20 11.21 14.78
C PRO A 70 -1.15 11.34 15.88
N THR A 71 -1.59 11.24 17.13
CA THR A 71 -0.76 11.55 18.30
C THR A 71 -0.29 10.30 19.04
N SER A 72 -0.78 9.13 18.65
CA SER A 72 -0.37 7.86 19.23
C SER A 72 1.05 7.49 18.83
N ASP A 73 1.73 6.73 19.69
CA ASP A 73 3.03 6.16 19.35
C ASP A 73 2.87 5.24 18.13
N PRO A 74 3.75 5.33 17.12
CA PRO A 74 3.66 4.50 15.92
C PRO A 74 3.67 2.99 16.21
N ARG A 75 4.31 2.54 17.30
CA ARG A 75 4.30 1.13 17.71
C ARG A 75 2.92 0.72 18.22
N ASP A 76 2.24 1.59 18.95
CA ASP A 76 0.89 1.31 19.45
C ASP A 76 -0.10 1.25 18.29
N VAL A 77 0.01 2.16 17.31
CA VAL A 77 -0.79 2.11 16.08
C VAL A 77 -0.56 0.79 15.34
N LEU A 78 0.70 0.41 15.10
CA LEU A 78 1.04 -0.84 14.44
C LEU A 78 0.56 -2.07 15.24
N ALA A 79 0.69 -2.06 16.56
CA ALA A 79 0.22 -3.16 17.39
C ALA A 79 -1.30 -3.35 17.27
N GLU A 80 -2.04 -2.24 17.16
CA GLU A 80 -3.50 -2.22 17.11
C GLU A 80 -4.05 -2.58 15.73
N VAL A 81 -3.50 -2.04 14.64
CA VAL A 81 -4.06 -2.26 13.31
C VAL A 81 -3.30 -3.34 12.54
N PHE A 82 -1.97 -3.35 12.60
CA PHE A 82 -1.17 -4.29 11.82
C PHE A 82 -1.01 -5.63 12.54
N ASP A 83 -0.45 -5.65 13.75
CA ASP A 83 -0.14 -6.91 14.44
C ASP A 83 -1.42 -7.62 14.90
N ALA A 84 -2.47 -6.88 15.27
CA ALA A 84 -3.76 -7.47 15.64
C ALA A 84 -4.41 -8.19 14.45
N PHE A 85 -4.39 -7.58 13.26
CA PHE A 85 -4.90 -8.18 12.04
C PHE A 85 -4.30 -9.57 11.78
N TYR A 86 -2.96 -9.68 11.80
CA TYR A 86 -2.29 -10.97 11.59
C TYR A 86 -2.45 -11.97 12.74
N LYS A 87 -2.80 -11.52 13.95
CA LYS A 87 -3.13 -12.40 15.08
C LYS A 87 -4.57 -12.90 15.05
N GLU A 88 -5.50 -12.07 14.58
CA GLU A 88 -6.94 -12.35 14.57
C GLU A 88 -7.42 -13.06 13.30
N ILE A 89 -6.67 -13.00 12.20
CA ILE A 89 -6.92 -13.87 11.03
C ILE A 89 -6.62 -15.32 11.42
N SER A 90 -7.62 -15.94 12.05
CA SER A 90 -8.07 -17.28 11.71
C SER A 90 -8.33 -17.32 10.20
N LEU A 91 -7.84 -18.35 9.51
CA LEU A 91 -7.95 -18.60 8.06
C LEU A 91 -9.39 -18.64 7.50
N GLU A 92 -10.41 -18.27 8.28
CA GLU A 92 -11.83 -18.51 8.02
C GLU A 92 -12.55 -17.35 7.31
N SER A 93 -11.94 -16.17 7.15
CA SER A 93 -12.63 -15.03 6.49
C SER A 93 -11.68 -14.15 5.65
N PRO A 94 -11.28 -14.58 4.44
CA PRO A 94 -10.33 -13.88 3.55
C PRO A 94 -10.83 -12.52 3.00
N ASP A 95 -12.08 -12.17 3.30
CA ASP A 95 -12.76 -10.95 2.84
C ASP A 95 -12.75 -9.83 3.89
N LEU A 96 -12.38 -10.13 5.15
CA LEU A 96 -12.07 -9.12 6.16
C LEU A 96 -10.64 -8.64 5.92
N ARG A 97 -10.39 -7.95 4.81
CA ARG A 97 -9.10 -7.32 4.56
C ARG A 97 -9.08 -5.97 5.23
N ASP A 98 -8.04 -5.73 6.02
CA ASP A 98 -7.99 -4.53 6.82
C ASP A 98 -7.73 -3.30 5.97
N ILE A 99 -8.48 -2.25 6.29
CA ILE A 99 -8.62 -1.01 5.56
C ILE A 99 -7.33 -0.17 5.58
N PHE A 100 -6.38 -0.52 6.45
CA PHE A 100 -5.14 0.21 6.71
C PHE A 100 -3.92 -0.32 5.94
N HIS A 101 -3.93 -1.57 5.48
CA HIS A 101 -2.75 -2.28 4.97
C HIS A 101 -2.44 -1.93 3.52
N VAL A 102 -1.28 -1.31 3.30
CA VAL A 102 -0.85 -0.77 2.01
C VAL A 102 0.23 -1.63 1.36
N GLU A 103 0.99 -2.40 2.15
CA GLU A 103 2.02 -3.33 1.64
C GLU A 103 1.45 -4.31 0.61
N ASP A 104 0.18 -4.69 0.78
CA ASP A 104 -0.56 -5.58 -0.10
C ASP A 104 -0.64 -5.05 -1.54
N LEU A 105 -0.54 -3.74 -1.77
CA LEU A 105 -0.44 -3.19 -3.13
C LEU A 105 0.75 -3.74 -3.89
N GLY A 106 1.87 -3.96 -3.20
CA GLY A 106 3.10 -4.49 -3.76
C GLY A 106 3.17 -6.00 -3.76
N LEU A 107 2.20 -6.71 -3.18
CA LEU A 107 2.19 -8.18 -3.06
C LEU A 107 3.56 -8.68 -2.58
N GLN A 108 4.05 -9.80 -3.13
CA GLN A 108 5.33 -10.38 -2.72
C GLN A 108 6.55 -9.45 -2.89
N ALA A 109 6.45 -8.39 -3.71
CA ALA A 109 7.57 -7.45 -3.86
C ALA A 109 7.71 -6.53 -2.63
N VAL A 110 6.73 -6.50 -1.72
CA VAL A 110 6.72 -5.60 -0.56
C VAL A 110 6.34 -6.32 0.73
N CYS A 111 5.25 -7.11 0.73
CA CYS A 111 4.60 -7.59 1.96
C CYS A 111 5.36 -8.70 2.70
N ASP A 112 6.37 -9.29 2.08
CA ASP A 112 7.24 -10.28 2.71
C ASP A 112 8.25 -9.63 3.69
N ARG A 113 8.59 -8.37 3.45
CA ARG A 113 9.63 -7.65 4.19
C ARG A 113 9.10 -6.46 4.98
N PHE A 114 8.04 -5.81 4.52
CA PHE A 114 7.54 -4.57 5.12
C PHE A 114 6.06 -4.68 5.47
N GLY A 115 5.72 -4.21 6.67
CA GLY A 115 4.35 -3.85 7.02
C GLY A 115 4.14 -2.37 6.81
N ILE A 116 3.10 -1.97 6.07
CA ILE A 116 2.89 -0.57 5.71
C ILE A 116 1.45 -0.21 5.98
N VAL A 117 1.22 0.66 6.96
CA VAL A 117 -0.13 1.13 7.25
C VAL A 117 -0.28 2.59 6.87
N VAL A 118 -1.43 2.92 6.29
CA VAL A 118 -1.88 4.30 6.17
C VAL A 118 -3.10 4.46 7.04
N VAL A 119 -3.04 5.39 7.99
CA VAL A 119 -4.13 5.73 8.90
C VAL A 119 -4.57 7.16 8.66
N GLY A 120 -5.89 7.37 8.59
CA GLY A 120 -6.45 8.71 8.42
C GLY A 120 -6.33 9.46 9.73
N ALA A 121 -5.43 10.43 9.79
CA ALA A 121 -5.04 11.08 11.03
C ALA A 121 -6.17 12.04 11.48
N THR A 122 -6.68 12.89 10.59
CA THR A 122 -7.81 13.80 10.89
C THR A 122 -8.54 14.19 9.60
N ALA A 123 -9.41 15.21 9.63
CA ALA A 123 -9.88 15.87 8.41
C ALA A 123 -8.76 16.63 7.66
N GLU A 124 -7.53 16.68 8.21
CA GLU A 124 -6.44 17.57 7.77
C GLU A 124 -5.11 16.87 7.47
N SER A 125 -4.89 15.63 7.93
CA SER A 125 -3.74 14.81 7.49
C SER A 125 -4.02 13.31 7.50
N ASP A 126 -3.26 12.57 6.70
CA ASP A 126 -3.09 11.11 6.80
C ASP A 126 -1.69 10.82 7.36
N ARG A 127 -1.46 9.63 7.91
CA ARG A 127 -0.16 9.20 8.43
C ARG A 127 0.21 7.85 7.83
N CYS A 128 1.44 7.72 7.34
CA CYS A 128 1.96 6.48 6.78
C CYS A 128 3.10 5.97 7.67
N ILE A 129 2.97 4.72 8.14
CA ILE A 129 3.93 4.07 9.03
C ILE A 129 4.44 2.80 8.35
N VAL A 130 5.76 2.65 8.31
CA VAL A 130 6.46 1.50 7.75
C VAL A 130 7.19 0.77 8.86
N LYS A 131 6.91 -0.52 8.96
CA LYS A 131 7.58 -1.48 9.85
C LYS A 131 8.43 -2.42 9.00
N ASP A 132 9.71 -2.53 9.31
CA ASP A 132 10.55 -3.59 8.77
C ASP A 132 10.28 -4.88 9.55
N LEU A 133 9.84 -5.93 8.86
CA LEU A 133 9.38 -7.18 9.49
C LEU A 133 10.54 -8.06 9.95
N GLU A 134 11.73 -7.91 9.36
CA GLU A 134 12.93 -8.66 9.72
C GLU A 134 13.51 -8.15 11.05
N THR A 135 13.61 -6.83 11.17
CA THR A 135 14.18 -6.16 12.36
C THR A 135 13.13 -5.80 13.40
N ASN A 136 11.84 -5.89 13.03
CA ASN A 136 10.70 -5.47 13.83
C ASN A 136 10.78 -3.97 14.25
N ALA A 137 11.53 -3.17 13.50
CA ALA A 137 11.73 -1.75 13.78
C ALA A 137 10.78 -0.89 12.94
N ILE A 138 10.44 0.30 13.46
CA ILE A 138 9.79 1.33 12.64
C ILE A 138 10.86 1.92 11.74
N ASP A 139 10.71 1.70 10.45
CA ASP A 139 11.63 2.22 9.45
C ASP A 139 11.27 3.67 9.08
N THR A 140 9.99 3.96 8.89
CA THR A 140 9.50 5.27 8.44
C THR A 140 8.17 5.62 9.09
N ASP A 141 7.99 6.89 9.44
CA ASP A 141 6.75 7.44 10.00
C ASP A 141 6.60 8.88 9.51
N ILE A 142 5.66 9.10 8.60
CA ILE A 142 5.47 10.40 7.93
C ILE A 142 4.01 10.83 7.93
N GLN A 143 3.81 12.15 7.93
CA GLN A 143 2.51 12.75 7.68
C GLN A 143 2.33 12.99 6.17
N LEU A 144 1.12 12.79 5.69
CA LEU A 144 0.69 13.01 4.32
C LEU A 144 -0.44 14.05 4.30
N PRO A 145 -0.51 14.92 3.28
CA PRO A 145 -1.68 15.76 3.06
C PRO A 145 -2.93 14.90 2.84
N VAL A 146 -4.09 15.34 3.32
CA VAL A 146 -5.36 14.58 3.15
C VAL A 146 -5.66 14.37 1.69
N GLY A 147 -6.05 13.13 1.37
CA GLY A 147 -6.45 12.77 0.02
C GLY A 147 -5.27 12.63 -0.93
N PHE A 148 -4.04 12.90 -0.48
CA PHE A 148 -2.85 12.71 -1.29
C PHE A 148 -2.68 11.23 -1.62
N PHE A 149 -2.76 10.36 -0.60
CA PHE A 149 -2.69 8.91 -0.78
C PHE A 149 -3.76 8.41 -1.76
N GLU A 150 -5.03 8.80 -1.58
CA GLU A 150 -6.11 8.44 -2.48
C GLU A 150 -5.87 8.95 -3.90
N SER A 151 -5.32 10.17 -4.07
CA SER A 151 -5.01 10.71 -5.39
C SER A 151 -3.96 9.87 -6.13
N VAL A 152 -2.96 9.35 -5.41
CA VAL A 152 -1.95 8.43 -5.95
C VAL A 152 -2.61 7.14 -6.41
N LEU A 153 -3.47 6.54 -5.58
CA LEU A 153 -4.20 5.33 -5.93
C LEU A 153 -5.15 5.53 -7.12
N ILE A 154 -5.87 6.64 -7.19
CA ILE A 154 -6.76 6.97 -8.32
C ILE A 154 -5.96 7.03 -9.63
N ASN A 155 -4.80 7.69 -9.62
CA ASN A 155 -3.96 7.80 -10.80
C ASN A 155 -3.39 6.44 -11.22
N TYR A 156 -2.95 5.63 -10.26
CA TYR A 156 -2.49 4.26 -10.50
C TYR A 156 -3.60 3.38 -11.11
N VAL A 157 -4.80 3.44 -10.55
CA VAL A 157 -5.97 2.69 -11.05
C VAL A 157 -6.35 3.13 -12.47
N ARG A 158 -6.45 4.44 -12.73
CA ARG A 158 -6.76 4.98 -14.07
C ARG A 158 -5.72 4.57 -15.11
N TRP A 159 -4.45 4.60 -14.74
CA TRP A 159 -3.39 4.14 -15.64
C TRP A 159 -3.54 2.65 -16.00
N SER A 160 -3.89 1.79 -15.04
CA SER A 160 -4.08 0.36 -15.34
C SER A 160 -5.19 0.10 -16.37
N GLU A 161 -6.21 0.96 -16.41
CA GLU A 161 -7.30 0.89 -17.38
C GLU A 161 -6.82 1.23 -18.79
N THR A 162 -5.80 2.11 -18.92
CA THR A 162 -5.17 2.42 -20.22
C THR A 162 -4.39 1.25 -20.80
N ILE A 163 -3.73 0.44 -19.95
CA ILE A 163 -3.03 -0.78 -20.40
C ILE A 163 -4.04 -1.78 -20.94
N ARG A 164 -5.12 -2.01 -20.20
CA ARG A 164 -6.16 -2.99 -20.57
C ARG A 164 -6.94 -2.61 -21.83
N SER A 165 -6.97 -1.33 -22.19
CA SER A 165 -7.60 -0.87 -23.43
C SER A 165 -6.77 -1.12 -24.70
N GLN A 166 -5.53 -1.62 -24.55
CA GLN A 166 -4.63 -1.93 -25.67
C GLN A 166 -4.68 -3.41 -26.10
N ASP A 167 -5.41 -4.25 -25.36
CA ASP A 167 -5.77 -5.62 -25.73
C ASP A 167 -7.10 -5.67 -26.51
#